data_AF-E3QPA7-F1
#
_entry.id   AF-E3QPA7-F1
#
_cell.length_a   1.000
_cell.length_b   1.000
_cell.length_c   1.000
_cell.angle_alpha   90.00
_cell.angle_beta   90.00
_cell.angle_gamma   90.00
#
_symmetry.space_group_name_H-M   'P 1'
#
loop_
_entity.id
_entity.type
_entity.pdbx_description
1 polymer ?
#
loop_
_entity_poly.entity_id
_entity_poly.type
_entity_poly.pdbx_seq_one_letter_code
_entity_poly.pdbx_strand_id
1 'polypeptide(L)'
;MIKQPETRPISQEQLVAEVKGIYAGLVMTESKCIEVDNAQNSASESESDPILNDEKWQALISIHRTLLHEHHDFFLASQHPSASPALQRLASKYAMPARLWRHGIHSFLELLRHRIPESHEHMLTSLYLAYSMMTLLYETVPASEETWIQCLKDLGRNR
;
A
#
# COMPACT_ATOMS: atom_id res chain seq x y z
N MET A 1 -7.83 0.08 40.82
CA MET A 1 -6.96 -0.76 39.96
C MET A 1 -7.80 -1.31 38.83
N ILE A 2 -7.57 -0.86 37.59
CA ILE A 2 -8.23 -1.40 36.40
C ILE A 2 -7.47 -2.67 36.02
N LYS A 3 -8.12 -3.84 36.05
CA LYS A 3 -7.53 -5.10 35.57
C LYS A 3 -7.36 -4.99 34.05
N GLN A 4 -6.12 -5.05 33.57
CA GLN A 4 -5.88 -5.22 32.14
C GLN A 4 -6.56 -6.51 31.67
N PRO A 5 -7.26 -6.50 30.52
CA PRO A 5 -7.80 -7.72 29.96
C PRO A 5 -6.65 -8.67 29.62
N GLU A 6 -6.77 -9.94 30.03
CA GLU A 6 -5.81 -10.98 29.65
C GLU A 6 -5.89 -11.20 28.14
N THR A 7 -4.95 -10.61 27.39
CA THR A 7 -4.77 -10.90 25.98
C THR A 7 -4.09 -12.25 25.86
N ARG A 8 -4.87 -13.29 25.52
CA ARG A 8 -4.29 -14.59 25.20
C ARG A 8 -3.35 -14.43 23.99
N PRO A 9 -2.12 -14.98 24.03
CA PRO A 9 -1.22 -14.91 22.88
C PRO A 9 -1.83 -15.63 21.68
N ILE A 10 -1.67 -15.06 20.49
CA ILE A 10 -2.16 -15.65 19.23
C ILE A 10 -1.48 -17.00 18.97
N SER A 11 -2.28 -18.02 18.64
CA SER A 11 -1.76 -19.32 18.21
C SER A 11 -1.19 -19.25 16.79
N GLN A 12 -0.33 -20.21 16.45
CA GLN A 12 0.25 -20.27 15.12
C GLN A 12 -0.84 -20.54 14.05
N GLU A 13 -1.85 -21.38 14.32
CA GLU A 13 -2.94 -21.59 13.37
C GLU A 13 -3.76 -20.32 13.14
N GLN A 14 -4.06 -19.56 14.20
CA GLN A 14 -4.77 -18.29 14.08
C GLN A 14 -3.96 -17.29 13.26
N LEU A 15 -2.66 -17.18 13.49
CA LEU A 15 -1.80 -16.29 12.72
C LEU A 15 -1.74 -16.69 11.24
N VAL A 16 -1.70 -17.99 10.94
CA VAL A 16 -1.77 -18.48 9.55
C VAL A 16 -3.09 -18.10 8.90
N ALA A 17 -4.21 -18.23 9.61
CA ALA A 17 -5.51 -17.82 9.10
C ALA A 17 -5.59 -16.30 8.85
N GLU A 18 -5.04 -15.51 9.78
CA GLU A 18 -4.98 -14.04 9.68
C GLU A 18 -4.17 -13.60 8.45
N VAL A 19 -2.94 -14.10 8.29
CA VAL A 19 -2.08 -13.77 7.15
C VAL A 19 -2.75 -14.15 5.82
N LYS A 20 -3.51 -15.25 5.77
CA LYS A 20 -4.27 -15.64 4.58
C LYS A 20 -5.43 -14.67 4.30
N GLY A 21 -6.15 -14.24 5.33
CA GLY A 21 -7.22 -13.25 5.22
C GLY A 21 -6.71 -11.93 4.68
N ILE A 22 -5.66 -11.38 5.30
CA ILE A 22 -5.00 -10.15 4.86
C ILE A 22 -4.49 -10.29 3.42
N TYR A 23 -3.82 -11.40 3.10
CA TYR A 23 -3.34 -11.62 1.72
C TYR A 23 -4.46 -11.62 0.69
N ALA A 24 -5.62 -12.22 1.01
CA ALA A 24 -6.77 -12.19 0.12
C ALA A 24 -7.33 -10.77 -0.05
N GLY A 25 -7.48 -10.01 1.05
CA GLY A 25 -7.87 -8.59 1.04
C GLY A 25 -6.93 -7.72 0.20
N LEU A 26 -5.63 -7.86 0.45
CA LEU A 26 -4.55 -7.19 -0.30
C LEU A 26 -4.65 -7.46 -1.80
N VAL A 27 -4.77 -8.73 -2.23
CA VAL A 27 -4.84 -9.08 -3.66
C VAL A 27 -6.10 -8.52 -4.31
N MET A 28 -7.25 -8.52 -3.63
CA MET A 28 -8.48 -7.92 -4.14
C MET A 28 -8.32 -6.40 -4.32
N THR A 29 -7.80 -5.71 -3.31
CA THR A 29 -7.58 -4.26 -3.36
C THR A 29 -6.53 -3.88 -4.40
N GLU A 30 -5.44 -4.64 -4.52
CA GLU A 30 -4.40 -4.44 -5.53
C GLU A 30 -4.97 -4.57 -6.94
N SER A 31 -5.73 -5.64 -7.19
CA SER A 31 -6.40 -5.85 -8.47
C SER A 31 -7.33 -4.68 -8.81
N LYS A 32 -8.02 -4.13 -7.81
CA LYS A 32 -8.88 -2.98 -7.99
C LYS A 32 -8.11 -1.70 -8.34
N CYS A 33 -6.99 -1.45 -7.67
CA CYS A 33 -6.12 -0.31 -7.99
C CYS A 33 -5.62 -0.41 -9.44
N ILE A 34 -5.11 -1.59 -9.84
CA ILE A 34 -4.63 -1.83 -11.21
C ILE A 34 -5.74 -1.60 -12.26
N GLU A 35 -6.92 -2.16 -12.03
CA GLU A 35 -8.08 -2.02 -12.93
C GLU A 35 -8.43 -0.54 -13.12
N VAL A 36 -8.55 0.19 -12.02
CA VAL A 36 -8.99 1.59 -12.04
C VAL A 36 -7.91 2.50 -12.63
N ASP A 37 -6.65 2.34 -12.26
CA ASP A 37 -5.52 3.10 -12.83
C ASP A 37 -5.45 2.92 -14.34
N ASN A 38 -5.56 1.67 -14.83
CA ASN A 38 -5.55 1.39 -16.26
C ASN A 38 -6.75 2.01 -16.99
N ALA A 39 -7.94 1.99 -16.36
CA ALA A 39 -9.12 2.63 -16.92
C ALA A 39 -8.95 4.16 -17.02
N GLN A 40 -8.34 4.80 -16.02
CA GLN A 40 -8.07 6.24 -16.05
C GLN A 40 -7.00 6.60 -17.08
N ASN A 41 -5.94 5.81 -17.20
CA ASN A 41 -4.90 6.00 -18.21
C ASN A 41 -5.47 5.88 -19.63
N SER A 42 -6.31 4.88 -19.88
CA SER A 42 -6.96 4.69 -21.19
C SER A 42 -7.93 5.82 -21.53
N ALA A 43 -8.63 6.37 -20.52
CA ALA A 43 -9.55 7.49 -20.74
C ALA A 43 -8.83 8.79 -21.14
N SER A 44 -7.62 9.03 -20.62
CA SER A 44 -6.78 10.19 -21.01
C SER A 44 -6.34 10.18 -22.47
N GLU A 45 -6.23 9.01 -23.07
CA GLU A 45 -5.75 8.87 -24.45
C GLU A 45 -6.86 9.12 -25.48
N SER A 46 -8.12 9.16 -25.05
CA SER A 46 -9.27 9.49 -25.90
C SER A 46 -9.60 10.99 -25.84
N GLU A 47 -9.85 11.63 -26.99
CA GLU A 47 -10.14 13.08 -27.12
C GLU A 47 -11.33 13.58 -26.26
N SER A 48 -12.13 12.67 -25.70
CA SER A 48 -13.18 12.96 -24.73
C SER A 48 -12.68 12.72 -23.30
N ASP A 49 -11.69 13.49 -22.87
CA ASP A 49 -11.10 13.31 -21.55
C ASP A 49 -12.13 13.70 -20.46
N PRO A 50 -12.74 12.75 -19.74
CA PRO A 50 -13.77 13.09 -18.78
C PRO A 50 -13.07 13.67 -17.56
N ILE A 51 -13.21 14.98 -17.36
CA ILE A 51 -12.70 15.70 -16.19
C ILE A 51 -13.02 14.88 -14.92
N LEU A 52 -11.97 14.43 -14.24
CA LEU A 52 -12.09 13.79 -12.94
C LEU A 52 -12.51 14.85 -11.93
N ASN A 53 -13.67 14.66 -11.30
CA ASN A 53 -14.11 15.51 -10.22
C ASN A 53 -13.41 15.10 -8.91
N ASP A 54 -13.47 15.98 -7.92
CA ASP A 54 -12.83 15.78 -6.60
C ASP A 54 -13.27 14.45 -5.95
N GLU A 55 -14.56 14.10 -6.01
CA GLU A 55 -15.07 12.85 -5.45
C GLU A 55 -14.38 11.60 -6.04
N LYS A 56 -14.14 11.57 -7.36
CA LYS A 56 -13.41 10.48 -8.00
C LYS A 56 -11.94 10.44 -7.56
N TRP A 57 -11.29 11.60 -7.46
CA TRP A 57 -9.91 11.66 -6.95
C TRP A 57 -9.81 11.16 -5.51
N GLN A 58 -10.74 11.55 -4.65
CA GLN A 58 -10.79 11.05 -3.27
C GLN A 58 -11.04 9.54 -3.22
N ALA A 59 -11.88 9.00 -4.10
CA ALA A 59 -12.09 7.56 -4.21
C ALA A 59 -10.81 6.82 -4.63
N LEU A 60 -10.06 7.36 -5.60
CA LEU A 60 -8.76 6.83 -6.01
C LEU A 60 -7.75 6.85 -4.85
N ILE A 61 -7.59 8.00 -4.19
CA ILE A 61 -6.70 8.12 -3.03
C ILE A 61 -7.10 7.12 -1.93
N SER A 62 -8.40 6.93 -1.71
CA SER A 62 -8.92 6.00 -0.71
C SER A 62 -8.53 4.55 -1.01
N ILE A 63 -8.68 4.07 -2.25
CA ILE A 63 -8.30 2.70 -2.59
C ILE A 63 -6.79 2.46 -2.47
N HIS A 64 -5.95 3.43 -2.88
CA HIS A 64 -4.51 3.33 -2.72
C HIS A 64 -4.10 3.36 -1.24
N ARG A 65 -4.76 4.18 -0.41
CA ARG A 65 -4.58 4.17 1.04
C ARG A 65 -4.90 2.79 1.62
N THR A 66 -6.02 2.19 1.24
CA THR A 66 -6.38 0.83 1.69
C THR A 66 -5.31 -0.17 1.27
N LEU A 67 -4.83 -0.15 0.02
CA LEU A 67 -3.79 -1.05 -0.45
C LEU A 67 -2.50 -0.93 0.38
N LEU A 68 -2.08 0.30 0.68
CA LEU A 68 -0.91 0.56 1.50
C LEU A 68 -1.05 0.01 2.93
N HIS A 69 -2.23 0.13 3.54
CA HIS A 69 -2.51 -0.45 4.85
C HIS A 69 -2.56 -1.98 4.83
N GLU A 70 -3.19 -2.59 3.83
CA GLU A 70 -3.22 -4.05 3.68
C GLU A 70 -1.80 -4.63 3.53
N HIS A 71 -0.92 -3.92 2.80
CA HIS A 71 0.49 -4.30 2.77
C HIS A 71 1.16 -4.19 4.13
N HIS A 72 0.94 -3.10 4.88
CA HIS A 72 1.49 -2.91 6.21
C HIS A 72 1.05 -4.03 7.17
N ASP A 73 -0.24 -4.33 7.20
CA ASP A 73 -0.81 -5.43 7.99
C ASP A 73 -0.21 -6.78 7.59
N PHE A 74 -0.03 -7.02 6.28
CA PHE A 74 0.61 -8.24 5.79
C PHE A 74 2.05 -8.37 6.30
N PHE A 75 2.84 -7.28 6.23
CA PHE A 75 4.20 -7.30 6.72
C PHE A 75 4.25 -7.55 8.22
N LEU A 76 3.45 -6.83 9.03
CA LEU A 76 3.38 -7.02 10.48
C LEU A 76 2.98 -8.44 10.85
N ALA A 77 1.93 -8.98 10.24
CA ALA A 77 1.47 -10.34 10.51
C ALA A 77 2.52 -11.39 10.09
N SER A 78 3.18 -11.21 8.94
CA SER A 78 4.21 -12.13 8.48
C SER A 78 5.47 -12.12 9.35
N GLN A 79 5.81 -10.98 9.96
CA GLN A 79 6.98 -10.81 10.83
C GLN A 79 6.65 -10.92 12.33
N HIS A 80 5.42 -11.30 12.68
CA HIS A 80 4.99 -11.46 14.07
C HIS A 80 5.89 -12.46 14.82
N PRO A 81 6.17 -12.29 16.12
CA PRO A 81 7.04 -13.21 16.88
C PRO A 81 6.61 -14.69 16.84
N SER A 82 5.31 -14.95 16.76
CA SER A 82 4.75 -16.31 16.61
C SER A 82 4.73 -16.83 15.17
N ALA A 83 5.21 -16.06 14.19
CA ALA A 83 5.24 -16.46 12.79
C ALA A 83 6.30 -17.54 12.57
N SER A 84 5.93 -18.62 11.88
CA SER A 84 6.91 -19.62 11.45
C SER A 84 7.88 -19.02 10.42
N PRO A 85 9.08 -19.61 10.25
CA PRO A 85 10.01 -19.19 9.19
C PRO A 85 9.40 -19.24 7.78
N ALA A 86 8.41 -20.11 7.54
CA ALA A 86 7.71 -20.17 6.27
C ALA A 86 6.80 -18.95 6.05
N LEU A 87 6.12 -18.45 7.10
CA LEU A 87 5.31 -17.24 7.05
C LEU A 87 6.18 -15.99 6.86
N GLN A 88 7.27 -15.88 7.61
CA GLN A 88 8.20 -14.74 7.52
C GLN A 88 8.78 -14.56 6.11
N ARG A 89 8.98 -15.66 5.36
CA ARG A 89 9.48 -15.61 3.98
C ARG A 89 8.43 -15.23 2.94
N LEU A 90 7.14 -15.15 3.29
CA LEU A 90 6.08 -14.86 2.31
C LEU A 90 6.23 -13.47 1.70
N ALA A 91 6.66 -12.48 2.49
CA ALA A 91 6.93 -11.12 2.02
C ALA A 91 7.89 -11.12 0.82
N SER A 92 9.03 -11.81 0.94
CA SER A 92 10.00 -11.96 -0.16
C SER A 92 9.47 -12.85 -1.28
N LYS A 93 8.85 -13.99 -0.93
CA LYS A 93 8.31 -14.96 -1.91
C LYS A 93 7.28 -14.34 -2.85
N TYR A 94 6.45 -13.44 -2.33
CA TYR A 94 5.41 -12.75 -3.10
C TYR A 94 5.83 -11.37 -3.59
N ALA A 95 7.12 -11.02 -3.47
CA ALA A 95 7.68 -9.74 -3.87
C ALA A 95 6.87 -8.54 -3.32
N MET A 96 6.41 -8.63 -2.07
CA MET A 96 5.50 -7.66 -1.47
C MET A 96 6.02 -6.22 -1.51
N PRO A 97 7.32 -5.94 -1.24
CA PRO A 97 7.83 -4.58 -1.33
C PRO A 97 7.75 -4.01 -2.76
N ALA A 98 8.08 -4.82 -3.76
CA ALA A 98 8.02 -4.40 -5.17
C ALA A 98 6.57 -4.17 -5.64
N ARG A 99 5.63 -5.01 -5.19
CA ARG A 99 4.19 -4.85 -5.46
C ARG A 99 3.62 -3.59 -4.80
N LEU A 100 3.95 -3.36 -3.53
CA LEU A 100 3.60 -2.13 -2.83
C LEU A 100 4.06 -0.92 -3.61
N TRP A 101 5.34 -0.88 -3.98
CA TRP A 101 5.90 0.25 -4.73
C TRP A 101 5.19 0.45 -6.05
N ARG A 102 5.07 -0.62 -6.86
CA ARG A 102 4.52 -0.54 -8.21
C ARG A 102 3.05 -0.15 -8.21
N HIS A 103 2.22 -0.87 -7.46
CA HIS A 103 0.76 -0.78 -7.53
C HIS A 103 0.16 0.14 -6.45
N GLY A 104 0.83 0.30 -5.31
CA GLY A 104 0.39 1.20 -4.24
C GLY A 104 0.82 2.65 -4.43
N ILE A 105 1.99 2.89 -5.05
CA ILE A 105 2.60 4.23 -5.10
C ILE A 105 2.85 4.69 -6.53
N HIS A 106 3.73 4.00 -7.24
CA HIS A 106 4.31 4.49 -8.49
C HIS A 106 3.26 4.67 -9.58
N SER A 107 2.42 3.66 -9.85
CA SER A 107 1.41 3.75 -10.92
C SER A 107 0.42 4.90 -10.70
N PHE A 108 0.05 5.16 -9.44
CA PHE A 108 -0.85 6.24 -9.10
C PHE A 108 -0.19 7.62 -9.18
N LEU A 109 1.07 7.75 -8.74
CA LEU A 109 1.82 9.00 -8.91
C LEU A 109 2.03 9.33 -10.39
N GLU A 110 2.28 8.33 -11.24
CA GLU A 110 2.32 8.51 -12.69
C GLU A 110 0.97 9.00 -13.23
N LEU A 111 -0.14 8.37 -12.84
CA LEU A 111 -1.48 8.81 -13.24
C LEU A 111 -1.72 10.28 -12.87
N LEU A 112 -1.42 10.65 -11.63
CA LEU A 112 -1.57 12.03 -11.15
C LEU A 112 -0.71 12.99 -11.96
N ARG A 113 0.54 12.65 -12.28
CA ARG A 113 1.45 13.52 -13.04
C ARG A 113 0.93 13.84 -14.45
N HIS A 114 0.31 12.87 -15.13
CA HIS A 114 -0.26 13.08 -16.47
C HIS A 114 -1.48 14.01 -16.47
N ARG A 115 -2.05 14.32 -15.29
CA ARG A 115 -3.28 15.09 -15.10
C ARG A 115 -3.03 16.45 -14.41
N ILE A 116 -1.80 16.94 -14.46
CA ILE A 116 -1.45 18.29 -14.00
C ILE A 116 -1.90 19.30 -15.08
N PRO A 117 -2.57 20.42 -14.71
CA PRO A 117 -2.66 20.99 -13.36
C PRO A 117 -3.80 20.48 -12.46
N GLU A 118 -4.80 19.78 -12.99
CA GLU A 118 -6.03 19.43 -12.28
C GLU A 118 -5.80 18.53 -11.05
N SER A 119 -4.76 17.69 -11.09
CA SER A 119 -4.43 16.72 -10.04
C SER A 119 -3.47 17.24 -8.96
N HIS A 120 -2.99 18.49 -9.03
CA HIS A 120 -1.86 18.95 -8.23
C HIS A 120 -2.02 18.73 -6.71
N GLU A 121 -3.15 19.13 -6.13
CA GLU A 121 -3.43 18.94 -4.69
C GLU A 121 -3.55 17.45 -4.32
N HIS A 122 -4.07 16.62 -5.23
CA HIS A 122 -4.19 15.18 -5.07
C HIS A 122 -2.82 14.49 -5.14
N MET A 123 -1.91 14.98 -5.99
CA MET A 123 -0.51 14.55 -6.05
C MET A 123 0.20 14.81 -4.72
N LEU A 124 0.06 16.00 -4.15
CA LEU A 124 0.64 16.32 -2.85
C LEU A 124 0.10 15.39 -1.76
N THR A 125 -1.23 15.21 -1.70
CA THR A 125 -1.89 14.31 -0.74
C THR A 125 -1.36 12.88 -0.85
N SER A 126 -1.19 12.39 -2.08
CA SER A 126 -0.69 11.03 -2.36
C SER A 126 0.78 10.88 -2.00
N LEU A 127 1.62 11.88 -2.26
CA LEU A 127 3.02 11.91 -1.83
C LEU A 127 3.13 11.87 -0.31
N TYR A 128 2.36 12.69 0.41
CA TYR A 128 2.35 12.67 1.88
C TYR A 128 1.95 11.29 2.43
N LEU A 129 0.92 10.68 1.86
CA LEU A 129 0.49 9.34 2.23
C LEU A 129 1.60 8.30 2.01
N ALA A 130 2.25 8.33 0.84
CA ALA A 130 3.34 7.42 0.51
C ALA A 130 4.52 7.59 1.48
N TYR A 131 4.92 8.83 1.78
CA TYR A 131 5.95 9.12 2.77
C TYR A 131 5.60 8.60 4.15
N SER A 132 4.40 8.89 4.65
CA SER A 132 3.94 8.42 5.95
C SER A 132 3.96 6.90 6.04
N MET A 133 3.51 6.21 4.99
CA MET A 133 3.52 4.75 4.94
C MET A 133 4.95 4.18 4.91
N MET A 134 5.85 4.76 4.10
CA MET A 134 7.24 4.29 4.03
C MET A 134 7.99 4.51 5.34
N THR A 135 7.75 5.63 6.02
CA THR A 135 8.27 5.87 7.37
C THR A 135 7.73 4.85 8.37
N LEU A 136 6.42 4.58 8.35
CA LEU A 136 5.80 3.60 9.23
C LEU A 136 6.38 2.19 9.01
N LEU A 137 6.59 1.77 7.77
CA LEU A 137 7.21 0.49 7.44
C LEU A 137 8.68 0.42 7.86
N TYR A 138 9.42 1.52 7.72
CA TYR A 138 10.79 1.62 8.23
C TYR A 138 10.86 1.42 9.74
N GLU A 139 9.92 2.03 10.49
CA GLU A 139 9.87 1.93 11.96
C GLU A 139 9.38 0.56 12.46
N THR A 140 8.48 -0.09 11.72
CA THR A 140 7.77 -1.28 12.21
C THR A 140 8.19 -2.59 11.57
N VAL A 141 8.89 -2.56 10.42
CA VAL A 141 9.29 -3.75 9.64
C VAL A 141 10.77 -3.65 9.25
N PRO A 142 11.71 -3.84 10.20
CA PRO A 142 13.15 -3.67 9.96
C PRO A 142 13.73 -4.71 9.00
N ALA A 143 13.05 -5.85 8.80
CA ALA A 143 13.50 -6.91 7.90
C ALA A 143 13.63 -6.49 6.43
N SER A 144 13.16 -5.30 6.04
CA SER A 144 13.26 -4.75 4.69
C SER A 144 13.73 -3.30 4.68
N GLU A 145 14.50 -2.89 5.69
CA GLU A 145 14.97 -1.52 5.89
C GLU A 145 15.58 -0.87 4.64
N GLU A 146 16.51 -1.55 3.97
CA GLU A 146 17.16 -1.05 2.76
C GLU A 146 16.15 -0.72 1.64
N THR A 147 15.08 -1.53 1.53
CA THR A 147 14.03 -1.30 0.54
C THR A 147 13.22 -0.06 0.88
N TRP A 148 12.89 0.15 2.15
CA TRP A 148 12.14 1.34 2.60
C TRP A 148 12.96 2.62 2.45
N ILE A 149 14.26 2.56 2.78
CA ILE A 149 15.21 3.67 2.55
C ILE A 149 15.25 4.03 1.06
N GLN A 150 15.32 3.03 0.18
CA GLN A 150 15.33 3.27 -1.26
C GLN A 150 14.01 3.90 -1.74
N CYS A 151 12.85 3.40 -1.28
CA CYS A 151 11.55 3.98 -1.60
C CYS A 151 11.45 5.45 -1.13
N LEU A 152 11.91 5.76 0.08
CA LEU A 152 11.93 7.14 0.60
C LEU A 152 12.82 8.07 -0.24
N LYS A 153 13.98 7.58 -0.69
CA LYS A 153 14.86 8.33 -1.61
C LYS A 153 14.18 8.58 -2.95
N ASP A 154 13.50 7.57 -3.50
CA ASP A 154 12.79 7.71 -4.76
C ASP A 154 11.60 8.67 -4.65
N LEU A 155 10.84 8.64 -3.55
CA LEU A 155 9.82 9.65 -3.26
C LEU A 155 10.42 11.07 -3.17
N GLY A 156 11.64 11.21 -2.65
CA GLY A 156 12.37 12.48 -2.59
C GLY A 156 12.65 13.12 -3.94
N ARG A 157 12.76 12.29 -4.99
CA ARG A 157 12.97 12.72 -6.37
C ARG A 157 11.66 13.11 -7.07
N ASN A 158 10.51 12.75 -6.48
CA ASN A 158 9.17 13.02 -7.03
C ASN A 158 8.54 14.31 -6.48
N ARG A 159 9.25 15.06 -5.63
CA ARG A 159 8.86 16.37 -5.13
C ARG A 159 9.16 17.48 -6.13
#